data_AF-A0A2W6CLH5-F1
#
_entry.id   AF-A0A2W6CLH5-F1
#
_cell.length_a   1.000
_cell.length_b   1.000
_cell.length_c   1.000
_cell.angle_alpha   90.00
_cell.angle_beta   90.00
_cell.angle_gamma   90.00
#
_symmetry.space_group_name_H-M   'P 1'
#
loop_
_entity.id
_entity.type
_entity.pdbx_description
1 polymer ?
#
loop_
_entity_poly.entity_id
_entity_poly.type
_entity_poly.pdbx_seq_one_letter_code
_entity_poly.pdbx_strand_id
1 'polypeptide(L)'
;MPRPPQRVRQFGGDIVIDPMSLRRRLRLHAGMSALTVDDRRLTTRSRAKRSRIPWTDVLGFEARVEAVDAEGVSSGSLIALTTLGAVELPATRGSLAEVRYAHAMLDAYRVRAHLTQGHGG
;
A
#
# COMPACT_ATOMS: atom_id res chain seq x y z
N MET A 1 -11.27 -11.89 -27.56
CA MET A 1 -11.73 -10.70 -26.80
C MET A 1 -10.55 -10.13 -26.02
N PRO A 2 -10.07 -8.91 -26.31
CA PRO A 2 -9.07 -8.24 -25.49
C PRO A 2 -9.71 -7.76 -24.17
N ARG A 3 -9.05 -8.04 -23.04
CA ARG A 3 -9.48 -7.56 -21.71
C ARG A 3 -9.43 -6.02 -21.72
N PRO A 4 -10.44 -5.33 -21.15
CA PRO A 4 -10.37 -3.88 -21.04
C PRO A 4 -9.14 -3.48 -20.21
N PRO A 5 -8.48 -2.35 -20.53
CA PRO A 5 -7.40 -1.83 -19.70
C PRO A 5 -7.95 -1.62 -18.29
N GLN A 6 -7.35 -2.31 -17.31
CA GLN A 6 -7.64 -2.08 -15.90
C GLN A 6 -7.37 -0.60 -15.64
N ARG A 7 -8.43 0.21 -15.49
CA ARG A 7 -8.30 1.63 -15.16
C ARG A 7 -7.63 1.71 -13.79
N VAL A 8 -6.33 2.01 -13.81
CA VAL A 8 -5.56 2.35 -12.62
C VAL A 8 -6.16 3.62 -12.05
N ARG A 9 -6.89 3.49 -10.94
CA ARG A 9 -7.57 4.62 -10.31
C ARG A 9 -6.67 5.09 -9.18
N GLN A 10 -5.93 6.17 -9.43
CA GLN A 10 -5.24 6.88 -8.36
C GLN A 10 -6.31 7.44 -7.42
N PHE A 11 -6.30 7.02 -6.16
CA PHE A 11 -7.23 7.54 -5.17
C PHE A 11 -6.74 8.92 -4.72
N GLY A 12 -7.41 9.95 -5.20
CA GLY A 12 -7.27 11.30 -4.66
C GLY A 12 -8.16 11.48 -3.43
N GLY A 13 -7.56 11.90 -2.31
CA GLY A 13 -8.03 13.09 -1.59
C GLY A 13 -8.86 12.95 -0.32
N ASP A 14 -9.68 11.92 -0.12
CA ASP A 14 -10.69 12.02 0.97
C ASP A 14 -10.18 11.65 2.38
N ILE A 15 -9.06 10.92 2.49
CA ILE A 15 -8.54 10.44 3.78
C ILE A 15 -7.14 11.03 4.01
N VAL A 16 -7.05 11.98 4.93
CA VAL A 16 -5.77 12.56 5.38
C VAL A 16 -5.43 12.00 6.75
N ILE A 17 -4.27 11.33 6.84
CA ILE A 17 -3.74 10.80 8.11
C ILE A 17 -2.50 11.61 8.45
N ASP A 18 -2.47 12.18 9.65
CA ASP A 18 -1.28 12.86 10.16
C ASP A 18 -0.11 11.85 10.31
N PRO A 19 0.99 12.04 9.57
CA PRO A 19 2.16 11.17 9.62
C PRO A 19 2.77 11.04 11.03
N MET A 20 2.70 12.10 11.84
CA MET A 20 3.33 12.12 13.17
C MET A 20 2.51 11.39 14.22
N SER A 21 1.19 11.31 14.03
CA SER A 21 0.27 10.54 14.88
C SER A 21 0.31 9.02 14.64
N LEU A 22 1.07 8.55 13.64
CA LEU A 22 1.19 7.12 13.35
C LEU A 22 1.92 6.35 14.45
N ARG A 23 1.52 5.08 14.63
CA ARG A 23 2.26 4.14 15.46
C ARG A 23 3.65 3.90 14.85
N ARG A 24 4.66 3.60 15.67
CA ARG A 24 6.02 3.27 15.20
C ARG A 24 6.07 2.11 14.20
N ARG A 25 5.12 1.17 14.30
CA ARG A 25 4.99 0.03 13.40
C ARG A 25 3.53 -0.29 13.16
N LEU A 26 3.18 -0.50 11.91
CA LEU A 26 1.90 -1.04 11.47
C LEU A 26 2.11 -2.46 10.92
N ARG A 27 1.14 -3.34 11.14
CA ARG A 27 1.12 -4.70 10.59
C ARG A 27 -0.27 -4.99 10.04
N LEU A 28 -0.34 -5.30 8.76
CA LEU A 28 -1.56 -5.70 8.05
C LEU A 28 -1.47 -7.19 7.67
N HIS A 29 -2.62 -7.84 7.63
CA HIS A 29 -2.76 -9.26 7.35
C HIS A 29 -3.95 -9.51 6.43
N ALA A 30 -3.75 -10.32 5.40
CA ALA A 30 -4.84 -10.87 4.59
C ALA A 30 -4.50 -12.30 4.19
N GLY A 31 -5.23 -13.27 4.77
CA GLY A 31 -4.95 -14.69 4.62
C GLY A 31 -3.51 -15.05 4.99
N MET A 32 -2.76 -15.59 4.03
CA MET A 32 -1.36 -15.99 4.21
C MET A 32 -0.33 -14.87 3.95
N SER A 33 -0.81 -13.66 3.68
CA SER A 33 0.02 -12.49 3.39
C SER A 33 0.07 -11.55 4.59
N ALA A 34 1.25 -11.01 4.85
CA ALA A 34 1.47 -9.99 5.87
C ALA A 34 2.29 -8.83 5.29
N LEU A 35 1.93 -7.62 5.69
CA LEU A 35 2.70 -6.40 5.42
C LEU A 35 3.05 -5.76 6.75
N THR A 36 4.33 -5.51 6.96
CA THR A 36 4.81 -4.74 8.10
C THR A 36 5.44 -3.45 7.59
N VAL A 37 5.13 -2.35 8.23
CA VAL A 37 5.65 -1.02 7.92
C VAL A 37 6.18 -0.36 9.18
N ASP A 38 7.35 0.26 9.08
CA ASP A 38 7.96 1.08 10.11
C ASP A 38 8.63 2.30 9.48
N ASP A 39 9.31 3.13 10.27
CA ASP A 39 9.95 4.37 9.82
C ASP A 39 11.06 4.17 8.76
N ARG A 40 11.53 2.92 8.54
CA ARG A 40 12.66 2.65 7.65
C ARG A 40 12.26 1.95 6.36
N ARG A 41 11.27 1.06 6.40
CA ARG A 41 10.94 0.20 5.25
C ARG A 41 9.56 -0.45 5.32
N LEU A 42 9.10 -0.91 4.17
CA LEU A 42 8.07 -1.93 4.07
C LEU A 42 8.69 -3.33 4.07
N THR A 43 8.04 -4.27 4.72
CA THR A 43 8.36 -5.70 4.64
C THR A 43 7.11 -6.46 4.24
N THR A 44 7.14 -7.07 3.06
CA THR A 44 6.07 -7.97 2.61
C THR A 44 6.46 -9.41 2.89
N ARG A 45 5.48 -10.22 3.29
CA ARG A 45 5.63 -11.65 3.46
C ARG A 45 4.43 -12.35 2.84
N SER A 46 4.68 -13.29 1.94
CA SER A 46 3.71 -14.25 1.43
C SER A 46 4.23 -15.66 1.66
N ARG A 47 3.41 -16.67 1.34
CA ARG A 47 3.72 -18.10 1.57
C ARG A 47 5.09 -18.51 0.98
N ALA A 48 5.51 -17.90 -0.12
CA ALA A 48 6.74 -18.27 -0.85
C ALA A 48 7.85 -17.21 -0.83
N LYS A 49 7.57 -15.96 -0.41
CA LYS A 49 8.54 -14.87 -0.55
C LYS A 49 8.45 -13.86 0.57
N ARG A 50 9.61 -13.37 1.01
CA ARG A 50 9.74 -12.19 1.88
C ARG A 50 10.51 -11.13 1.12
N SER A 51 9.95 -9.93 1.02
CA SER A 51 10.63 -8.77 0.43
C SER A 51 10.78 -7.66 1.47
N ARG A 52 11.82 -6.86 1.33
CA ARG A 52 12.07 -5.66 2.14
C ARG A 52 12.34 -4.52 1.17
N ILE A 53 11.58 -3.43 1.31
CA ILE A 53 11.62 -2.30 0.39
C ILE A 53 11.86 -1.04 1.25
N PRO A 54 13.05 -0.43 1.19
CA PRO A 54 13.31 0.87 1.80
C PRO A 54 12.33 1.94 1.31
N TRP A 55 11.97 2.89 2.18
CA TRP A 55 11.09 4.00 1.77
C TRP A 55 11.69 4.87 0.66
N THR A 56 13.00 4.97 0.59
CA THR A 56 13.73 5.65 -0.50
C THR A 56 13.47 5.05 -1.87
N ASP A 57 13.11 3.76 -1.92
CA ASP A 57 12.84 3.05 -3.17
C ASP A 57 11.35 3.12 -3.55
N VAL A 58 10.47 3.63 -2.67
CA VAL A 58 9.02 3.70 -2.90
C VAL A 58 8.63 5.05 -3.46
N LEU A 59 8.14 5.03 -4.69
CA LEU A 59 7.68 6.22 -5.42
C LEU A 59 6.23 6.57 -5.07
N GLY A 60 5.42 5.57 -4.71
CA GLY A 60 4.02 5.76 -4.34
C GLY A 60 3.25 4.45 -4.29
N PHE A 61 1.93 4.56 -4.15
CA PHE A 61 1.02 3.42 -4.11
C PHE A 61 -0.13 3.60 -5.09
N GLU A 62 -0.54 2.51 -5.71
CA GLU A 62 -1.68 2.46 -6.60
C GLU A 62 -2.65 1.37 -6.19
N ALA A 63 -3.94 1.62 -6.39
CA ALA A 63 -4.98 0.62 -6.15
C ALA A 63 -5.27 -0.19 -7.40
N ARG A 64 -5.23 -1.50 -7.23
CA ARG A 64 -5.66 -2.48 -8.22
C ARG A 64 -7.04 -3.00 -7.84
N VAL A 65 -8.04 -2.71 -8.66
CA VAL A 65 -9.38 -3.31 -8.51
C VAL A 65 -9.35 -4.70 -9.13
N GLU A 66 -9.69 -5.72 -8.34
CA GLU A 66 -9.61 -7.13 -8.75
C GLU A 66 -10.96 -7.67 -9.22
N ALA A 67 -12.04 -7.39 -8.48
CA ALA A 67 -13.38 -7.89 -8.80
C ALA A 67 -14.47 -6.91 -8.35
N VAL A 68 -15.60 -6.96 -9.03
CA VAL A 68 -16.87 -6.37 -8.62
C VAL A 68 -17.84 -7.54 -8.48
N ASP A 69 -18.37 -7.77 -7.29
CA ASP A 69 -19.34 -8.85 -7.09
C ASP A 69 -20.73 -8.47 -7.60
N ALA A 70 -21.66 -9.42 -7.54
CA ALA A 70 -23.04 -9.24 -8.02
C ALA A 70 -23.81 -8.16 -7.23
N GLU A 71 -23.34 -7.80 -6.03
CA GLU A 71 -23.90 -6.75 -5.17
C GLU A 71 -23.26 -5.38 -5.45
N GLY A 72 -22.32 -5.31 -6.40
CA GLY A 72 -21.62 -4.09 -6.78
C GLY A 72 -20.46 -3.73 -5.85
N VAL A 73 -20.10 -4.61 -4.90
CA VAL A 73 -18.96 -4.38 -3.99
C VAL A 73 -17.68 -4.63 -4.76
N SER A 74 -16.89 -3.56 -4.88
CA SER A 74 -15.57 -3.62 -5.51
C SER A 74 -14.52 -4.03 -4.48
N SER A 75 -13.75 -5.07 -4.81
CA SER A 75 -12.58 -5.50 -4.03
C SER A 75 -11.30 -5.23 -4.80
N GLY A 76 -10.21 -5.07 -4.06
CA GLY A 76 -8.92 -4.76 -4.64
C GLY A 76 -7.76 -4.96 -3.68
N SER A 77 -6.58 -4.60 -4.14
CA SER A 77 -5.32 -4.63 -3.39
C SER A 77 -4.46 -3.43 -3.79
N LEU A 78 -3.37 -3.19 -3.05
CA LEU A 78 -2.42 -2.13 -3.38
C LEU A 78 -1.21 -2.68 -4.10
N ILE A 79 -0.62 -1.84 -4.94
CA ILE A 79 0.67 -2.02 -5.58
C ILE A 79 1.58 -0.90 -5.09
N ALA A 80 2.75 -1.26 -4.56
CA ALA A 80 3.82 -0.31 -4.32
C ALA A 80 4.57 -0.07 -5.64
N LEU A 81 4.63 1.19 -6.07
CA LEU A 81 5.49 1.60 -7.17
C LEU A 81 6.89 1.82 -6.61
N THR A 82 7.86 1.03 -7.08
CA THR A 82 9.25 1.14 -6.63
C THR A 82 10.20 1.41 -7.78
N THR A 83 11.42 1.86 -7.45
CA THR A 83 12.51 2.04 -8.42
C THR A 83 12.89 0.75 -9.16
N LEU A 84 12.62 -0.41 -8.56
CA LEU A 84 12.87 -1.74 -9.14
C LEU A 84 11.64 -2.32 -9.86
N GLY A 85 10.53 -1.59 -9.90
CA GLY A 85 9.27 -2.00 -10.51
C GLY A 85 8.11 -2.12 -9.52
N ALA A 86 6.94 -2.49 -10.04
CA ALA A 86 5.73 -2.63 -9.27
C ALA A 86 5.75 -3.89 -8.37
N VAL A 87 5.41 -3.71 -7.08
CA VAL A 87 5.31 -4.81 -6.12
C VAL A 87 3.90 -4.89 -5.55
N GLU A 88 3.23 -6.03 -5.77
CA GLU A 88 1.91 -6.27 -5.19
C GLU A 88 1.97 -6.41 -3.66
N LEU A 89 0.98 -5.82 -2.99
CA LEU A 89 0.80 -5.86 -1.53
C LEU A 89 -0.46 -6.66 -1.19
N PRO A 90 -0.45 -8.00 -1.32
CA PRO A 90 -1.64 -8.82 -1.11
C PRO A 90 -2.22 -8.73 0.32
N ALA A 91 -1.42 -8.28 1.30
CA ALA A 91 -1.87 -8.05 2.67
C ALA A 91 -2.80 -6.82 2.83
N THR A 92 -2.97 -6.01 1.79
CA THR A 92 -3.93 -4.89 1.74
C THR A 92 -5.18 -5.25 0.93
N ARG A 93 -5.38 -6.54 0.63
CA ARG A 93 -6.57 -6.99 -0.11
C ARG A 93 -7.80 -6.81 0.77
N GLY A 94 -8.84 -6.20 0.20
CA GLY A 94 -10.11 -5.96 0.88
C GLY A 94 -11.12 -5.25 -0.01
N SER A 95 -12.17 -4.73 0.61
CA SER A 95 -13.11 -3.81 -0.01
C SER A 95 -12.42 -2.52 -0.48
N LEU A 96 -13.00 -1.82 -1.45
CA LEU A 96 -12.43 -0.58 -1.97
C LEU A 96 -12.19 0.48 -0.89
N ALA A 97 -13.06 0.53 0.14
CA ALA A 97 -12.90 1.44 1.27
C ALA A 97 -11.67 1.09 2.12
N GLU A 98 -11.45 -0.20 2.41
CA GLU A 98 -10.26 -0.67 3.13
C GLU A 98 -8.98 -0.42 2.32
N VAL A 99 -9.04 -0.62 1.00
CA VAL A 99 -7.90 -0.34 0.10
C VAL A 99 -7.56 1.16 0.10
N ARG A 100 -8.57 2.04 0.07
CA ARG A 100 -8.37 3.50 0.18
C ARG A 100 -7.76 3.89 1.52
N TYR A 101 -8.27 3.33 2.61
CA TYR A 101 -7.72 3.59 3.94
C TYR A 101 -6.27 3.10 4.06
N ALA A 102 -5.98 1.89 3.57
CA ALA A 102 -4.63 1.35 3.54
C ALA A 102 -3.70 2.21 2.68
N HIS A 103 -4.18 2.77 1.57
CA HIS A 103 -3.42 3.66 0.71
C HIS A 103 -2.99 4.93 1.46
N ALA A 104 -3.96 5.64 2.04
CA ALA A 104 -3.69 6.85 2.83
C ALA A 104 -2.72 6.58 4.00
N MET A 105 -2.89 5.44 4.67
CA MET A 105 -2.06 5.06 5.80
C MET A 105 -0.62 4.76 5.36
N LEU A 106 -0.43 4.02 4.27
CA LEU A 106 0.90 3.73 3.74
C LEU A 106 1.60 4.97 3.20
N ASP A 107 0.87 5.88 2.57
CA ASP A 107 1.44 7.15 2.11
C ASP A 107 1.84 8.06 3.30
N ALA A 108 1.04 8.10 4.36
CA ALA A 108 1.42 8.80 5.58
C ALA A 108 2.69 8.22 6.22
N TYR A 109 2.87 6.89 6.22
CA TYR A 109 4.13 6.25 6.65
C TYR A 109 5.32 6.63 5.76
N ARG A 110 5.12 6.72 4.44
CA ARG A 110 6.15 7.17 3.48
C ARG A 110 6.59 8.60 3.77
N VAL A 111 5.63 9.51 3.94
CA VAL A 111 5.89 10.92 4.26
C VAL A 111 6.63 11.04 5.59
N ARG A 112 6.17 10.35 6.64
CA ARG A 112 6.86 10.29 7.94
C ARG A 112 8.29 9.81 7.81
N ALA A 113 8.53 8.75 7.05
CA ALA A 113 9.88 8.21 6.84
C ALA A 113 10.80 9.24 6.19
N HIS A 114 10.32 9.98 5.18
CA HIS A 114 11.11 11.06 4.56
C HIS A 114 11.37 12.23 5.52
N LEU A 115 10.39 12.63 6.32
CA LEU A 115 10.56 13.70 7.31
C LEU A 115 11.57 13.33 8.39
N THR A 116 11.53 12.09 8.88
CA THR A 116 12.46 11.61 9.92
C THR A 116 13.88 11.36 9.38
N GLN A 117 14.02 11.04 8.10
CA GLN A 117 15.33 10.85 7.45
C GLN A 117 15.96 12.17 6.98
N GLY A 118 15.14 13.18 6.65
CA GLY A 118 15.60 14.50 6.23
C GLY A 118 16.08 15.42 7.37
N HIS A 119 15.85 15.04 8.63
CA HIS A 119 16.18 15.86 9.81
C HIS A 119 17.51 15.47 10.50
N GLY A 120 18.41 14.79 9.77
CA GLY A 120 19.70 14.31 10.27
C GLY A 120 20.90 14.74 9.43
N GLY A 121 20.84 15.90 8.79
CA GLY A 121 21.94 16.53 8.05
C GLY A 121 22.49 17.74 8.78
#